data_AF-A0A367M7R7-F1
#
_entry.id   AF-A0A367M7R7-F1
#
_cell.length_a   1.000
_cell.length_b   1.000
_cell.length_c   1.000
_cell.angle_alpha   90.00
_cell.angle_beta   90.00
_cell.angle_gamma   90.00
#
_symmetry.space_group_name_H-M   'P 1'
#
loop_
_entity.id
_entity.type
_entity.pdbx_description
1 polymer ?
#
loop_
_entity_poly.entity_id
_entity_poly.type
_entity_poly.pdbx_seq_one_letter_code
_entity_poly.pdbx_strand_id
1 'polypeptide(L)' 'MLSKLDCPFEVKAADEAGNFEGYAAVFDNVDLGDDVILKGAFTKVKTARNGRLKLALYHDLTRLVGTSEFTQDLSLIHSS' A
#
# COMPACT_ATOMS: atom_id res chain seq x y z
N MET A 1 25.42 1.44 -8.57
CA MET A 1 24.89 2.68 -9.19
C MET A 1 23.48 2.87 -8.69
N LEU A 2 23.14 3.99 -8.05
CA LEU A 2 21.73 4.33 -7.83
C LEU A 2 21.19 4.93 -9.14
N SER A 3 20.32 4.20 -9.82
CA SER A 3 19.51 4.76 -10.91
C SER A 3 18.38 5.59 -10.30
N LYS A 4 18.26 6.84 -10.73
CA LYS A 4 17.14 7.71 -10.35
C LYS A 4 15.94 7.32 -11.21
N LEU A 5 14.86 6.86 -10.59
CA LEU A 5 13.60 6.54 -11.26
C LEU A 5 12.63 7.70 -11.04
N ASP A 6 12.32 8.44 -12.11
CA ASP A 6 11.27 9.44 -12.09
C ASP A 6 9.96 8.76 -12.47
N CYS A 7 9.13 8.44 -11.48
CA CYS A 7 7.79 7.90 -11.68
C CYS A 7 6.73 8.94 -11.25
N PRO A 8 5.66 9.12 -12.03
CA PRO A 8 4.54 9.94 -11.59
C PRO A 8 3.87 9.24 -10.39
N PHE A 9 3.86 9.92 -9.24
CA PHE A 9 3.04 9.51 -8.10
C PHE A 9 2.04 10.63 -7.81
N GLU A 10 0.81 10.26 -7.50
CA GLU A 10 -0.27 11.19 -7.18
C GLU A 10 -0.71 10.94 -5.74
N VAL A 11 -0.69 11.99 -4.92
CA VAL A 11 -1.36 12.00 -3.62
C VAL A 11 -2.74 12.56 -3.85
N LYS A 12 -3.77 11.71 -3.77
CA LYS A 12 -5.13 12.11 -4.17
C LYS A 12 -5.81 12.99 -3.13
N ALA A 13 -5.52 12.78 -1.85
CA ALA A 13 -5.86 13.72 -0.79
C ALA A 13 -4.90 13.56 0.40
N ALA A 14 -4.61 14.67 1.07
CA ALA A 14 -4.04 14.70 2.41
C ALA A 14 -4.71 15.83 3.19
N ASP A 15 -5.18 15.56 4.41
CA ASP A 15 -5.82 16.59 5.25
C ASP A 15 -4.91 17.05 6.41
N GLU A 16 -5.31 18.12 7.10
CA GLU A 16 -4.56 18.65 8.25
C GLU A 16 -4.47 17.66 9.42
N ALA A 17 -5.34 16.64 9.45
CA ALA A 17 -5.32 15.56 10.44
C ALA A 17 -4.33 14.44 10.08
N GLY A 18 -3.69 14.52 8.90
CA GLY A 18 -2.72 13.53 8.43
C GLY A 18 -3.35 12.29 7.81
N ASN A 19 -4.64 12.32 7.47
CA ASN A 19 -5.25 11.28 6.64
C ASN A 19 -4.76 11.42 5.20
N PHE A 20 -4.56 10.31 4.51
CA PHE A 20 -4.14 10.30 3.12
C PHE A 20 -4.74 9.10 2.39
N GLU A 21 -4.89 9.23 1.08
CA GLU A 21 -5.32 8.14 0.20
C GLU A 21 -4.34 7.93 -0.97
N GLY A 22 -4.18 6.67 -1.39
CA GLY A 22 -3.26 6.33 -2.45
C GLY A 22 -3.25 4.86 -2.84
N TYR A 23 -2.37 4.55 -3.79
CA TYR A 23 -2.13 3.18 -4.23
C TYR A 23 -1.00 2.56 -3.42
N ALA A 24 -1.30 1.45 -2.73
CA ALA A 24 -0.32 0.78 -1.87
C ALA A 24 0.57 -0.21 -2.64
N ALA A 25 0.07 -0.80 -3.73
CA ALA A 25 0.80 -1.76 -4.56
C ALA A 25 0.18 -1.86 -5.97
N VAL A 26 1.02 -2.24 -6.94
CA VAL A 26 0.69 -2.54 -8.33
C VAL A 26 0.90 -4.03 -8.62
N PHE A 27 0.13 -4.60 -9.54
CA PHE A 27 0.29 -6.00 -9.96
C PHE A 27 1.23 -6.14 -11.17
N ASP A 28 1.77 -7.34 -11.34
CA ASP A 28 2.50 -7.78 -12.54
C ASP A 28 3.78 -6.97 -12.86
N ASN A 29 4.31 -6.20 -11.91
CA ASN A 29 5.63 -5.57 -11.97
C ASN A 29 6.62 -6.27 -11.02
N VAL A 30 7.90 -6.20 -11.35
CA VAL A 30 8.99 -6.64 -10.47
C VAL A 30 9.36 -5.49 -9.55
N ASP A 31 9.35 -5.71 -8.24
CA ASP A 31 9.75 -4.72 -7.25
C ASP A 31 11.26 -4.78 -6.94
N LEU A 32 11.73 -3.95 -5.99
CA LEU A 32 13.15 -3.88 -5.62
C LEU A 32 13.67 -5.17 -4.95
N GLY A 33 12.77 -5.99 -4.41
CA GLY A 33 13.08 -7.28 -3.81
C GLY A 33 13.13 -8.45 -4.80
N ASP A 34 12.97 -8.17 -6.10
CA ASP A 34 12.79 -9.16 -7.18
C ASP A 34 11.51 -10.00 -7.05
N ASP A 35 10.51 -9.49 -6.32
CA ASP A 35 9.21 -10.13 -6.15
C ASP A 35 8.16 -9.57 -7.13
N VAL A 36 7.13 -10.38 -7.43
CA VAL A 36 5.97 -9.98 -8.25
C VAL A 36 4.69 -10.21 -7.48
N ILE A 37 3.87 -9.15 -7.36
CA ILE A 37 2.54 -9.25 -6.76
C ILE A 37 1.55 -9.69 -7.84
N LEU A 38 0.94 -10.86 -7.63
CA LEU A 38 -0.05 -11.43 -8.55
C LEU A 38 -1.46 -10.94 -8.25
N LYS A 39 -2.30 -10.88 -9.29
CA LYS A 39 -3.74 -10.63 -9.15
C LYS A 39 -4.36 -11.66 -8.20
N GLY A 40 -5.09 -11.15 -7.22
CA GLY A 40 -5.73 -11.98 -6.19
C GLY A 40 -4.89 -12.17 -4.92
N ALA A 41 -3.66 -11.65 -4.86
CA ALA A 41 -2.82 -11.69 -3.66
C ALA A 41 -3.49 -11.03 -2.44
N PHE A 42 -4.41 -10.09 -2.65
CA PHE A 42 -5.13 -9.39 -1.58
C PHE A 42 -6.59 -9.85 -1.40
N THR A 43 -6.96 -11.01 -1.96
CA THR A 43 -8.28 -11.62 -1.70
C THR A 43 -8.42 -12.14 -0.26
N LYS A 44 -7.30 -12.43 0.40
CA LYS A 44 -7.23 -12.77 1.83
C LYS A 44 -6.15 -11.94 2.49
N VAL A 45 -6.57 -11.03 3.36
CA VAL A 45 -5.67 -10.11 4.06
C VAL A 45 -5.88 -10.25 5.56
N LYS A 46 -4.77 -10.21 6.32
CA LYS A 46 -4.84 -10.22 7.78
C LYS A 46 -5.08 -8.79 8.28
N THR A 47 -6.30 -8.53 8.72
CA THR A 47 -6.70 -7.21 9.22
C THR A 47 -6.51 -7.08 10.73
N ALA A 48 -6.63 -5.85 11.22
CA ALA A 48 -6.86 -5.58 12.64
C ALA A 48 -8.28 -6.05 13.06
N ARG A 49 -8.57 -5.99 14.37
CA ARG A 49 -9.86 -6.41 14.94
C ARG A 49 -11.06 -5.66 14.35
N ASN A 50 -10.84 -4.43 13.88
CA ASN A 50 -11.84 -3.57 13.25
C ASN A 50 -11.95 -3.76 11.73
N GLY A 51 -11.32 -4.80 11.16
CA GLY A 51 -11.38 -5.08 9.72
C GLY A 51 -10.48 -4.19 8.85
N ARG A 52 -9.70 -3.27 9.44
CA ARG A 52 -8.81 -2.37 8.70
C ARG A 52 -7.40 -2.94 8.54
N LEU A 53 -6.71 -2.54 7.47
CA LEU A 53 -5.29 -2.84 7.26
C LEU A 53 -4.43 -2.12 8.28
N LYS A 54 -3.34 -2.75 8.73
CA LYS A 54 -2.35 -2.11 9.59
C LYS A 54 -1.28 -1.47 8.73
N LEU A 55 -0.99 -0.20 8.97
CA LEU A 55 0.11 0.50 8.30
C LEU A 55 1.34 0.47 9.21
N ALA A 56 2.41 -0.15 8.72
CA ALA A 56 3.68 -0.28 9.41
C ALA A 56 4.71 0.70 8.86
N LEU A 57 5.43 1.38 9.75
CA LEU A 57 6.56 2.21 9.39
C LEU A 57 7.75 1.31 9.04
N TYR A 58 8.44 1.59 7.93
CA TYR A 58 9.63 0.85 7.50
C TYR A 58 9.44 -0.67 7.35
N HIS A 59 8.24 -1.14 7.01
CA HIS A 59 7.90 -2.57 6.96
C HIS A 59 8.04 -3.31 8.31
N ASP A 60 8.13 -2.58 9.42
CA ASP A 60 8.23 -3.13 10.77
C ASP A 60 6.85 -3.18 11.44
N LEU A 61 6.28 -4.38 11.54
CA LEU A 61 4.96 -4.62 12.16
C LEU A 61 4.90 -4.31 13.66
N THR A 62 6.05 -4.05 14.31
CA THR A 62 6.09 -3.55 15.70
C THR A 62 5.93 -2.03 15.79
N ARG A 63 6.07 -1.32 14.67
CA ARG A 63 6.02 0.15 14.58
C ARG A 63 4.85 0.59 13.70
N LEU A 64 3.64 0.49 14.25
CA LEU A 64 2.41 0.85 13.53
C LEU A 64 2.19 2.37 13.53
N VAL A 65 1.81 2.91 12.37
CA VAL A 65 1.49 4.35 12.18
C VAL A 65 0.01 4.61 11.95
N GLY A 66 -0.80 3.57 11.73
CA GLY A 66 -2.24 3.74 11.59
C GLY A 66 -2.96 2.50 11.07
N THR A 67 -4.23 2.69 10.74
CA THR A 67 -5.03 1.68 10.04
C THR A 67 -5.79 2.28 8.88
N SER A 68 -5.89 1.54 7.78
CA SER A 68 -6.50 2.02 6.54
C SER A 68 -7.61 1.08 6.06
N GLU A 69 -8.62 1.66 5.43
CA GLU A 69 -9.56 0.90 4.60
C GLU A 69 -8.85 0.47 3.33
N PHE A 70 -9.25 -0.66 2.77
CA PHE A 70 -8.65 -1.12 1.54
C PHE A 70 -9.67 -1.74 0.62
N THR A 71 -9.48 -1.46 -0.67
CA THR A 71 -10.23 -2.11 -1.74
C THR A 71 -9.24 -2.58 -2.78
N GLN A 72 -9.44 -3.80 -3.28
CA GLN A 72 -8.69 -4.30 -4.43
C GLN A 72 -9.55 -4.11 -5.69
N ASP A 73 -9.02 -3.46 -6.71
CA ASP A 73 -9.60 -3.45 -8.06
C ASP A 73 -8.85 -4.44 -9.00
N LEU A 74 -9.21 -4.46 -10.29
CA LEU A 74 -8.60 -5.34 -11.31
C LEU A 74 -7.08 -5.13 -11.48
N SER A 75 -6.52 -4.09 -10.88
CA SER A 75 -5.18 -3.58 -11.11
C SER A 75 -4.41 -3.19 -9.84
N LEU A 76 -5.06 -2.86 -8.71
CA LEU A 76 -4.45 -2.11 -7.59
C LEU A 76 -5.08 -2.38 -6.21
N ILE A 77 -4.37 -2.07 -5.12
CA ILE A 77 -4.97 -1.79 -3.79
C ILE A 77 -5.11 -0.29 -3.61
N HIS A 78 -6.32 0.18 -3.35
CA HIS A 78 -6.60 1.52 -2.85
C HIS A 78 -6.60 1.50 -1.32
N SER A 79 -5.92 2.45 -0.68
CA SER A 79 -5.81 2.62 0.77
C SER A 79 -6.30 4.03 1.12
N SER A 80 -7.25 4.14 2.06
CA SER A 80 -7.79 5.41 2.61
C SER A 80 -7.96 5.38 4.13
#